data_AF-A0ABD3UE93-F1
#
_entry.id   AF-A0ABD3UE93-F1
#
_cell.length_a   1.000
_cell.length_b   1.000
_cell.length_c   1.000
_cell.angle_alpha   90.00
_cell.angle_beta   90.00
_cell.angle_gamma   90.00
#
_symmetry.space_group_name_H-M   'P 1'
#
loop_
_entity.id
_entity.type
_entity.pdbx_description
1 polymer ?
#
loop_
_entity_poly.entity_id
_entity_poly.type
_entity_poly.pdbx_seq_one_letter_code
_entity_poly.pdbx_strand_id
1 'polypeptide(L)'
;MAVRKKSDVRQIAFPPVYMAAVVSPQVYAALLAMYGLAILIQYGVKKASSDSHSCANNRGWCRQYCFSHEYEDRYNSAVCGSYQCCRPK
;
A
#
# COMPACT_ATOMS: atom_id res chain seq x y z
N MET A 1 40.87 17.01 -8.52
CA MET A 1 40.21 16.17 -7.50
C MET A 1 38.72 16.48 -7.54
N ALA A 2 37.88 15.56 -8.00
CA ALA A 2 36.44 15.79 -8.12
C ALA A 2 35.74 15.54 -6.78
N VAL A 3 35.22 16.60 -6.16
CA VAL A 3 34.39 16.50 -4.95
C VAL A 3 33.04 15.91 -5.38
N ARG A 4 32.82 14.62 -5.08
CA ARG A 4 31.50 14.00 -5.23
C ARG A 4 30.55 14.65 -4.23
N LYS A 5 29.68 15.52 -4.73
CA LYS A 5 28.53 16.05 -4.01
C LYS A 5 27.67 14.85 -3.62
N LYS A 6 27.70 14.44 -2.34
CA LYS A 6 26.74 13.47 -1.80
C LYS A 6 25.38 14.14 -1.93
N SER A 7 24.64 13.78 -2.97
CA SER A 7 23.22 14.11 -3.06
C SER A 7 22.58 13.49 -1.83
N ASP A 8 22.11 14.36 -0.92
CA ASP A 8 21.23 13.99 0.17
C ASP A 8 19.92 13.51 -0.48
N VAL A 9 19.94 12.27 -0.95
CA VAL A 9 18.72 11.55 -1.28
C VAL A 9 18.05 11.38 0.06
N ARG A 10 17.14 12.31 0.40
CA ARG A 10 16.13 12.06 1.42
C ARG A 10 15.48 10.74 1.03
N GLN A 11 15.94 9.64 1.61
CA GLN A 11 15.29 8.35 1.48
C GLN A 11 13.94 8.53 2.15
N ILE A 12 12.92 8.81 1.33
CA ILE A 12 11.55 8.78 1.81
C ILE A 12 11.36 7.36 2.32
N ALA A 13 11.18 7.23 3.64
CA ALA A 13 11.01 5.94 4.27
C ALA A 13 9.76 5.27 3.67
N PHE A 14 9.93 4.04 3.17
CA PHE A 14 8.82 3.31 2.58
C PHE A 14 7.84 2.88 3.69
N PRO A 15 6.54 3.21 3.62
CA PRO A 15 5.62 2.92 4.70
C PRO A 15 5.42 1.40 4.86
N PRO A 16 5.57 0.85 6.08
CA PRO A 16 5.52 -0.60 6.29
C PRO A 16 4.16 -1.21 5.97
N VAL A 17 3.09 -0.41 5.95
CA VAL A 17 1.74 -0.83 5.57
C VAL A 17 1.66 -1.35 4.11
N TYR A 18 2.51 -0.83 3.22
CA TYR A 18 2.52 -1.24 1.82
C TYR A 18 3.46 -2.42 1.55
N MET A 19 4.32 -2.79 2.51
CA MET A 19 5.29 -3.86 2.33
C MET A 19 4.58 -5.21 2.19
N ALA A 20 4.92 -5.94 1.12
CA ALA A 20 4.29 -7.20 0.71
C ALA A 20 2.76 -7.12 0.55
N ALA A 21 2.20 -5.92 0.45
CA ALA A 21 0.77 -5.70 0.37
C ALA A 21 0.29 -5.74 -1.09
N VAL A 22 -0.96 -6.14 -1.26
CA VAL A 22 -1.70 -5.88 -2.48
C VAL A 22 -2.42 -4.56 -2.28
N VAL A 23 -2.18 -3.60 -3.16
CA VAL A 23 -2.73 -2.24 -3.08
C VAL A 23 -3.69 -1.99 -4.23
N SER A 24 -4.61 -1.03 -4.05
CA SER A 24 -5.51 -0.61 -5.11
C SER A 24 -4.76 0.00 -6.30
N PRO A 25 -5.32 -0.03 -7.52
CA PRO A 25 -4.67 0.54 -8.72
C PRO A 25 -4.20 1.98 -8.54
N GLN A 26 -4.99 2.80 -7.85
CA GLN A 26 -4.76 4.21 -7.58
C GLN A 26 -3.61 4.38 -6.59
N VAL A 27 -3.60 3.59 -5.50
CA VAL A 27 -2.50 3.57 -4.52
C VAL A 27 -1.21 3.09 -5.16
N TYR A 28 -1.26 2.07 -6.01
CA TYR A 28 -0.11 1.58 -6.75
C TYR A 28 0.49 2.67 -7.64
N ALA A 29 -0.34 3.41 -8.38
CA ALA A 29 0.11 4.52 -9.22
C ALA A 29 0.75 5.64 -8.39
N ALA A 30 0.19 5.97 -7.22
CA ALA A 30 0.76 6.96 -6.31
C ALA A 30 2.12 6.52 -5.74
N LEU A 31 2.23 5.26 -5.28
CA LEU A 31 3.48 4.69 -4.81
C LEU A 31 4.53 4.65 -5.91
N LEU A 32 4.13 4.29 -7.14
CA LEU A 32 5.01 4.27 -8.30
C LEU A 32 5.55 5.68 -8.61
N ALA A 33 4.70 6.71 -8.54
CA ALA A 33 5.10 8.10 -8.78
C ALA A 33 6.04 8.65 -7.69
N MET A 34 5.86 8.24 -6.43
CA MET A 34 6.66 8.74 -5.30
C MET A 34 8.00 8.02 -5.12
N TYR A 35 8.00 6.68 -5.24
CA TYR A 35 9.16 5.85 -4.89
C TYR A 35 9.82 5.18 -6.11
N GLY A 36 9.10 5.03 -7.21
CA GLY A 36 9.57 4.33 -8.41
C GLY A 36 9.44 2.81 -8.34
N LEU A 37 9.42 2.18 -9.51
CA LEU A 37 9.11 0.74 -9.66
C LEU A 37 10.10 -0.17 -8.89
N ALA A 38 11.38 0.21 -8.82
CA ALA A 38 12.41 -0.58 -8.16
C ALA A 38 12.10 -0.80 -6.67
N ILE A 39 11.65 0.25 -5.97
CA ILE A 39 11.24 0.17 -4.56
C ILE A 39 10.01 -0.71 -4.42
N LEU A 40 9.00 -0.54 -5.27
CA LEU A 40 7.78 -1.36 -5.21
C LEU A 40 8.08 -2.85 -5.37
N ILE A 41 8.96 -3.21 -6.31
CA ILE A 41 9.41 -4.60 -6.51
C ILE A 41 10.20 -5.09 -5.29
N GLN A 42 11.15 -4.30 -4.79
CA GLN A 42 11.98 -4.66 -3.63
C GLN A 42 11.14 -4.93 -2.38
N TYR A 43 10.10 -4.14 -2.16
CA TYR A 43 9.18 -4.30 -1.03
C TYR A 43 8.00 -5.23 -1.32
N GLY A 44 7.94 -5.87 -2.50
CA GLY A 44 6.93 -6.87 -2.84
C GLY A 44 5.51 -6.32 -2.97
N VAL A 45 5.36 -5.03 -3.28
CA VAL A 45 4.07 -4.36 -3.49
C VAL A 45 3.43 -4.88 -4.77
N LYS A 46 2.18 -5.33 -4.69
CA LYS A 46 1.43 -5.82 -5.84
C LYS A 46 0.23 -4.94 -6.15
N LYS A 47 -0.10 -4.81 -7.42
CA LYS A 47 -1.31 -4.11 -7.86
C LYS A 47 -2.50 -5.06 -7.87
N ALA A 48 -3.61 -4.68 -7.26
CA ALA A 48 -4.90 -5.33 -7.44
C ALA A 48 -5.52 -5.02 -8.81
N SER A 49 -6.48 -5.84 -9.24
CA SER A 49 -7.30 -5.54 -10.42
C SER A 49 -8.32 -4.42 -10.18
N SER A 50 -8.71 -4.19 -8.92
CA SER A 50 -9.74 -3.22 -8.52
C SER A 50 -9.54 -2.77 -7.08
N ASP A 51 -10.20 -1.70 -6.66
CA ASP A 51 -10.23 -1.27 -5.25
C ASP A 51 -10.83 -2.34 -4.32
N SER A 52 -11.70 -3.21 -4.85
CA SER A 52 -12.15 -4.43 -4.17
C SER A 52 -11.10 -5.54 -4.29
N HIS A 53 -10.28 -5.72 -3.26
CA HIS A 53 -9.28 -6.79 -3.18
C HIS A 53 -9.04 -7.24 -1.74
N SER A 54 -8.34 -8.37 -1.58
CA SER A 54 -7.92 -8.85 -0.28
C SER A 54 -6.92 -7.90 0.39
N CYS A 55 -7.16 -7.57 1.65
CA CYS A 55 -6.26 -6.82 2.50
C CYS A 55 -5.78 -7.67 3.70
N ALA A 56 -4.80 -7.16 4.46
CA ALA A 56 -4.28 -7.80 5.67
C ALA A 56 -3.89 -9.28 5.51
N ASN A 57 -3.21 -9.65 4.42
CA ASN A 57 -2.83 -11.04 4.08
C ASN A 57 -4.04 -12.00 3.89
N ASN A 58 -5.05 -11.58 3.12
CA ASN A 58 -6.31 -12.33 2.94
C ASN A 58 -7.13 -12.53 4.23
N ARG A 59 -6.87 -11.72 5.26
CA ARG A 59 -7.67 -11.72 6.50
C ARG A 59 -8.77 -10.66 6.48
N GLY A 60 -8.88 -9.90 5.39
CA GLY A 60 -9.91 -8.90 5.19
C GLY A 60 -10.13 -8.62 3.71
N TRP A 61 -11.18 -7.86 3.44
CA TRP A 61 -11.56 -7.45 2.09
C TRP A 61 -11.77 -5.94 2.02
N CYS A 62 -11.18 -5.30 1.03
CA CYS A 62 -11.40 -3.89 0.76
C CYS A 62 -12.82 -3.66 0.24
N ARG A 63 -13.63 -2.89 0.99
CA ARG A 63 -15.00 -2.52 0.62
C ARG A 63 -15.26 -1.06 0.96
N GLN A 64 -16.26 -0.47 0.33
CA GLN A 64 -16.70 0.87 0.68
C GLN A 64 -17.32 0.92 2.09
N TYR A 65 -18.05 -0.13 2.48
CA TYR A 65 -18.65 -0.29 3.80
C TYR A 65 -18.39 -1.70 4.32
N CYS A 66 -18.00 -1.80 5.59
CA CYS A 66 -17.87 -3.08 6.29
C CYS A 66 -19.23 -3.54 6.82
N PHE A 67 -19.43 -4.86 6.89
CA PHE A 67 -20.65 -5.40 7.49
C PHE A 67 -20.65 -5.27 9.01
N SER A 68 -21.82 -5.45 9.64
CA SER A 68 -21.98 -5.36 11.10
C SER A 68 -21.10 -6.34 11.90
N HIS A 69 -20.78 -7.49 11.31
CA HIS A 69 -19.91 -8.52 11.88
C HIS A 69 -18.41 -8.30 11.58
N GLU A 70 -18.07 -7.26 10.82
CA GLU A 70 -16.71 -6.87 10.49
C GLU A 70 -16.32 -5.60 11.26
N TYR A 71 -15.02 -5.32 11.32
CA TYR A 71 -14.46 -4.05 11.76
C TYR A 71 -13.59 -3.43 10.67
N GLU A 72 -13.52 -2.10 10.68
CA GLU A 72 -12.60 -1.32 9.84
C GLU A 72 -11.18 -1.44 10.39
N ASP A 73 -10.31 -2.14 9.66
CA ASP A 73 -8.88 -2.15 9.94
C ASP A 73 -8.25 -0.88 9.35
N ARG A 74 -8.16 0.16 10.18
CA ARG A 74 -7.58 1.46 9.77
C ARG A 74 -6.12 1.36 9.33
N TYR A 75 -5.36 0.40 9.85
CA TYR A 75 -3.98 0.21 9.43
C TYR A 75 -3.94 -0.27 7.98
N ASN A 76 -4.68 -1.32 7.66
CA ASN A 76 -4.71 -1.88 6.30
C ASN A 76 -5.60 -1.10 5.32
N SER A 77 -6.45 -0.18 5.79
CA SER A 77 -7.28 0.65 4.90
C SER A 77 -6.45 1.54 3.97
N ALA A 78 -5.21 1.88 4.35
CA ALA A 78 -4.30 2.62 3.47
C ALA A 78 -3.98 1.89 2.15
N VAL A 79 -4.05 0.54 2.12
CA VAL A 79 -3.81 -0.25 0.90
C VAL A 79 -5.04 -0.31 -0.01
N CYS A 80 -6.23 -0.11 0.56
CA CYS A 80 -7.51 -0.15 -0.13
C CYS A 80 -7.85 1.15 -0.87
N GLY A 81 -7.04 2.20 -0.72
CA GLY A 81 -7.24 3.48 -1.41
C GLY A 81 -8.47 4.22 -0.88
N SER A 82 -9.52 4.32 -1.70
CA SER A 82 -10.79 4.94 -1.31
C SER A 82 -11.69 4.02 -0.49
N TYR A 83 -11.34 2.73 -0.38
CA TYR A 83 -12.09 1.73 0.37
C TYR A 83 -11.44 1.49 1.73
N GLN A 84 -12.18 0.82 2.61
CA GLN A 84 -11.71 0.39 3.91
C GLN A 84 -11.45 -1.11 3.94
N CYS A 85 -10.42 -1.52 4.69
CA CYS A 85 -10.10 -2.93 4.89
C CYS A 85 -11.06 -3.52 5.94
N CYS A 86 -12.04 -4.29 5.49
CA CYS A 86 -13.02 -4.91 6.37
C CYS A 86 -12.52 -6.28 6.82
N ARG A 87 -12.37 -6.45 8.14
CA ARG A 87 -11.91 -7.72 8.73
C ARG A 87 -13.00 -8.32 9.62
N PRO A 88 -13.18 -9.65 9.62
CA PRO A 88 -14.08 -10.31 10.55
C PRO A 88 -13.61 -10.09 11.99
N LYS A 89 -14.56 -9.84 12.89
CA LYS A 89 -14.32 -9.68 14.33
C LYS A 89 -13.91 -11.01 14.98
#